data_AF-A0A961TEX3-F1
#
_entry.id   AF-A0A961TEX3-F1
#
_cell.length_a   1.000
_cell.length_b   1.000
_cell.length_c   1.000
_cell.angle_alpha   90.00
_cell.angle_beta   90.00
_cell.angle_gamma   90.00
#
_symmetry.space_group_name_H-M   'P 1'
#
loop_
_entity.id
_entity.type
_entity.pdbx_description
1 polymer ?
#
loop_
_entity_poly.entity_id
_entity_poly.type
_entity_poly.pdbx_seq_one_letter_code
_entity_poly.pdbx_strand_id
1 'polypeptide(L)' 'MEEQPGMLELAGVVLVADPAGCLYWPRERLLVFSDLHLEKGSSHAVRGRLIPPYDTGATLG' A
#
# COMPACT_ATOMS: atom_id res chain seq x y z
N MET A 1 13.58 15.03 -2.30
CA MET A 1 12.60 15.42 -3.31
C MET A 1 11.27 14.95 -2.78
N GLU A 2 10.37 15.86 -2.41
CA GLU A 2 9.02 15.51 -1.96
C GLU A 2 8.24 15.09 -3.21
N GLU A 3 7.91 13.80 -3.31
CA GLU A 3 7.07 13.32 -4.40
C GLU A 3 5.62 13.69 -4.06
N GLN A 4 4.97 14.47 -4.93
CA GLN A 4 3.63 14.99 -4.67
C GLN A 4 2.57 14.10 -5.30
N PRO A 5 1.43 13.90 -4.63
CA PRO A 5 0.31 13.19 -5.21
C PRO A 5 -0.25 13.95 -6.42
N GLY A 6 -0.61 13.21 -7.47
CA GLY A 6 -1.14 13.74 -8.72
C GLY A 6 -2.58 13.32 -8.98
N MET A 7 -3.33 14.13 -9.73
CA MET A 7 -4.66 13.73 -10.22
C MET A 7 -4.53 12.86 -11.47
N LEU A 8 -5.29 11.76 -11.51
CA LEU A 8 -5.35 10.82 -12.61
C LEU A 8 -6.81 10.56 -13.00
N GLU A 9 -7.14 10.66 -14.28
CA GLU A 9 -8.41 10.18 -14.81
C GLU A 9 -8.23 8.78 -15.39
N LEU A 10 -8.95 7.80 -14.84
CA LEU A 10 -8.89 6.40 -15.26
C LEU A 10 -10.31 5.87 -15.41
N ALA A 11 -10.65 5.33 -16.58
CA ALA A 11 -11.99 4.80 -16.88
C ALA A 11 -13.14 5.79 -16.56
N GLY A 12 -12.92 7.09 -16.76
CA GLY A 12 -13.88 8.16 -16.45
C GLY A 12 -14.01 8.49 -14.96
N VAL A 13 -13.11 7.98 -14.12
CA VAL A 13 -13.04 8.24 -12.68
C VAL A 13 -11.81 9.09 -12.36
N VAL A 14 -12.00 10.11 -11.53
CA VAL A 14 -10.91 10.95 -11.01
C VAL A 14 -10.36 10.33 -9.73
N LEU A 15 -9.06 10.03 -9.75
CA LEU A 15 -8.29 9.43 -8.67
C LEU A 15 -7.13 10.35 -8.27
N VAL A 16 -6.69 10.23 -7.03
CA VAL A 16 -5.43 10.80 -6.56
C VAL A 16 -4.42 9.67 -6.51
N ALA A 17 -3.37 9.78 -7.31
CA ALA A 17 -2.25 8.84 -7.33
C ALA A 17 -1.15 9.32 -6.39
N ASP A 18 -0.84 8.51 -5.40
CA ASP A 18 0.21 8.79 -4.43
C ASP A 18 1.49 8.01 -4.79
N PRO A 19 2.66 8.67 -4.80
CA PRO A 19 3.95 8.02 -5.02
C PRO A 19 4.25 6.85 -4.07
N ALA A 20 3.58 6.78 -2.91
CA ALA A 20 3.62 5.63 -2.00
C ALA A 20 2.99 4.35 -2.59
N GLY A 21 2.48 4.36 -3.82
CA GLY A 21 1.94 3.19 -4.51
C GLY A 21 0.47 2.93 -4.21
N CYS A 22 -0.31 3.98 -3.95
CA CYS A 22 -1.74 3.89 -3.67
C CYS A 22 -2.57 4.84 -4.53
N LEU A 23 -3.85 4.50 -4.67
CA LEU A 23 -4.85 5.33 -5.35
C LEU A 23 -5.97 5.66 -4.35
N TYR A 24 -6.23 6.96 -4.18
CA TYR A 24 -7.40 7.42 -3.43
C TYR A 24 -8.51 7.87 -4.39
N TRP A 25 -9.72 7.37 -4.17
CA TRP A 25 -10.93 7.77 -4.88
C TRP A 25 -11.81 8.61 -3.95
N PRO A 26 -11.77 9.96 -4.05
CA PRO A 26 -12.45 10.83 -3.08
C PRO A 26 -13.96 10.68 -3.06
N ARG A 27 -14.57 10.56 -4.25
CA ARG A 27 -16.02 10.45 -4.42
C ARG A 27 -16.60 9.24 -3.69
N GLU A 28 -15.89 8.11 -3.70
CA GLU A 28 -16.32 6.87 -3.03
C GLU A 28 -15.66 6.68 -1.66
N ARG A 29 -14.81 7.62 -1.23
CA ARG A 29 -13.99 7.54 0.00
C ARG A 29 -13.22 6.22 0.11
N LEU A 30 -12.71 5.74 -1.03
CA LEU A 30 -12.05 4.44 -1.16
C LEU A 30 -10.53 4.64 -1.33
N LEU A 31 -9.75 3.85 -0.61
CA LEU A 31 -8.29 3.79 -0.76
C LEU A 31 -7.91 2.40 -1.30
N VAL A 32 -7.15 2.39 -2.39
CA VAL A 32 -6.73 1.19 -3.10
C VAL A 32 -5.23 1.05 -3.02
N PHE A 33 -4.78 -0.11 -2.57
CA PHE A 33 -3.38 -0.54 -2.61
C PHE A 33 -3.29 -1.83 -3.42
N SER A 34 -2.19 -2.01 -4.16
CA SER A 34 -1.89 -3.27 -4.83
C SER A 34 -0.64 -3.91 -4.23
N ASP A 35 -0.51 -5.22 -4.40
CA ASP A 35 0.73 -5.96 -4.13
C ASP A 35 1.18 -6.00 -2.67
N LEU A 36 0.22 -5.92 -1.75
CA LEU A 36 0.47 -6.09 -0.31
C LEU A 36 0.83 -7.56 -0.02
N HIS A 37 2.12 -7.86 -0.09
CA HIS A 37 2.66 -9.18 0.23
C HIS A 37 2.66 -9.42 1.75
N LEU A 38 1.51 -9.82 2.28
CA LEU A 38 1.36 -10.23 3.69
C LEU A 38 2.07 -11.56 4.01
N GLU A 39 2.54 -12.27 2.98
CA GLU A 39 3.11 -13.63 3.04
C GLU A 39 4.56 -13.71 3.57
N LYS A 40 5.24 -12.58 3.71
CA LYS A 40 6.63 -12.57 4.24
C LYS A 40 6.66 -12.95 5.72
N GLY A 41 5.66 -12.51 6.48
CA GLY A 41 5.49 -12.85 7.90
C GLY A 41 5.14 -14.33 8.13
N SER A 42 4.19 -14.87 7.34
CA SER A 42 3.74 -16.26 7.43
C SER A 42 4.80 -17.27 6.98
N SER A 43 5.49 -17.02 5.87
CA SER A 43 6.50 -17.96 5.31
C SER A 43 7.75 -18.11 6.18
N HIS A 44 8.16 -17.06 6.90
CA HIS A 44 9.27 -17.12 7.86
C HIS A 44 8.88 -17.72 9.21
N ALA A 45 7.64 -17.53 9.66
CA ALA A 45 7.10 -18.18 10.87
C ALA A 45 7.06 -19.72 10.72
N VAL A 46 6.66 -20.22 9.55
CA VAL A 46 6.63 -21.68 9.24
C VAL A 46 8.04 -22.31 9.24
N ARG A 47 9.10 -21.52 9.00
CA ARG A 47 10.51 -21.99 8.95
C ARG A 47 11.31 -21.71 10.22
N GLY A 48 10.65 -21.33 11.33
CA GLY A 48 11.29 -21.16 12.64
C GLY A 48 12.25 -19.97 12.73
N ARG A 49 12.19 -19.02 11.78
CA ARG A 49 12.98 -17.79 11.83
C ARG A 49 12.10 -16.70 12.42
N LEU A 50 12.41 -16.27 13.65
CA LEU A 50 11.85 -15.06 14.23
C LEU A 50 12.23 -13.87 13.33
N ILE A 51 11.28 -13.37 12.54
CA ILE A 51 11.39 -12.02 11.98
C ILE A 51 11.26 -11.07 13.18
N PRO A 52 12.06 -9.99 13.28
CA PRO A 52 11.84 -8.97 14.27
C PRO A 52 10.35 -8.60 14.30
N PRO A 53 9.72 -8.47 15.48
CA PRO A 53 8.37 -7.95 15.54
C PRO A 53 8.35 -6.62 14.80
N TYR A 54 7.28 -6.31 14.08
CA TYR A 54 7.05 -5.07 13.31
C TYR A 54 7.39 -5.05 11.79
N ASP A 55 7.59 -6.18 11.11
CA ASP A 55 7.63 -6.20 9.62
C ASP A 55 6.25 -5.91 8.95
N THR A 56 5.24 -5.53 9.73
CA THR A 56 3.91 -5.06 9.28
C THR A 56 3.69 -3.58 9.58
N GLY A 57 4.42 -2.99 10.55
CA GLY A 57 4.25 -1.59 10.96
C GLY A 57 4.78 -0.58 9.95
N ALA A 58 5.72 -1.00 9.09
CA ALA A 58 6.32 -0.14 8.08
C ALA A 58 5.45 0.06 6.83
N THR A 59 4.39 -0.74 6.64
CA THR A 59 3.60 -0.76 5.39
C THR A 59 2.32 0.08 5.47
N LEU A 60 1.95 0.59 6.64
CA LEU A 60 0.72 1.38 6.87
C LEU A 60 0.95 2.64 7.73
N GLY A 61 2.21 3.01 7.97
CA GLY A 61 2.57 4.22 8.72
C GLY A 61 2.55 5.47 7.86
#